data_AF-A0A1Q7QT34-F1
#
_entry.id   AF-A0A1Q7QT34-F1
#
_cell.length_a   1.000
_cell.length_b   1.000
_cell.length_c   1.000
_cell.angle_alpha   90.00
_cell.angle_beta   90.00
_cell.angle_gamma   90.00
#
_symmetry.space_group_name_H-M   'P 1'
#
loop_
_entity.id
_entity.type
_entity.pdbx_description
1 polymer ?
#
loop_
_entity_poly.entity_id
_entity_poly.type
_entity_poly.pdbx_seq_one_letter_code
_entity_poly.pdbx_strand_id
1 'polypeptide(L)'
;MTRLRVALFLLLFASYAYFYQAGGWNQNSRFNLVRAITNDRSLQVDPYHRSTGDQALFDGHYYSDKAPGLSFAALPIVAIARVVLHARGGDAESYEGIALLSWLATVFTAGLFTALAAVTLFNLCLELDATPSGALFAALTFGLATPMWPLATLFIGHAFSAACLVFAFAAATRIGVGGGGSLPASARLRRQRAPPRHAETSSARRRRATKPVLASSSALPRAGLRSRSSRLPFRPLCSRSTQPSTPGRSGGSAR
;
A
#
# COMPACT_ATOMS: atom_id res chain seq x y z
N MET A 1 5.62 -23.71 13.70
CA MET A 1 5.70 -22.65 12.67
C MET A 1 4.46 -22.57 11.77
N THR A 2 3.87 -23.69 11.33
CA THR A 2 2.62 -23.69 10.54
C THR A 2 1.46 -22.94 11.21
N ARG A 3 1.25 -23.16 12.52
CA ARG A 3 0.23 -22.44 13.30
C ARG A 3 0.38 -20.92 13.23
N LEU A 4 1.62 -20.41 13.24
CA LEU A 4 1.90 -18.98 13.17
C LEU A 4 1.58 -18.39 11.80
N ARG A 5 1.90 -19.10 10.72
CA ARG A 5 1.55 -18.70 9.34
C ARG A 5 0.05 -18.60 9.15
N VAL A 6 -0.68 -19.62 9.64
CA VAL A 6 -2.14 -19.65 9.57
C VAL A 6 -2.74 -18.53 10.42
N ALA A 7 -2.27 -18.33 11.66
CA ALA A 7 -2.76 -17.25 12.52
C ALA A 7 -2.49 -15.87 11.90
N LEU A 8 -1.29 -15.63 11.36
CA LEU A 8 -0.94 -14.40 10.65
C LEU A 8 -1.85 -14.17 9.44
N PHE A 9 -2.03 -15.20 8.60
CA PHE A 9 -2.91 -15.13 7.45
C PHE A 9 -4.34 -14.78 7.85
N LEU A 10 -4.92 -15.55 8.78
CA LEU A 10 -6.31 -15.37 9.21
C LEU A 10 -6.53 -14.01 9.87
N LEU A 11 -5.59 -13.55 10.70
CA LEU A 11 -5.66 -12.22 11.32
C LEU A 11 -5.73 -11.13 10.25
N LEU A 12 -4.81 -11.13 9.30
CA LEU A 12 -4.74 -10.10 8.27
C LEU A 12 -5.93 -10.20 7.31
N PHE A 13 -6.25 -11.40 6.82
CA PHE A 13 -7.36 -11.64 5.91
C PHE A 13 -8.70 -11.23 6.53
N ALA A 14 -8.95 -11.61 7.79
CA ALA A 14 -10.16 -11.19 8.51
C ALA A 14 -10.18 -9.68 8.75
N SER A 15 -9.05 -9.06 9.08
CA SER A 15 -8.95 -7.60 9.22
C SER A 15 -9.31 -6.89 7.90
N TYR A 16 -8.74 -7.32 6.78
CA TYR A 16 -9.01 -6.68 5.49
C TYR A 16 -10.44 -6.88 5.00
N ALA A 17 -11.04 -8.04 5.30
CA ALA A 17 -12.43 -8.34 4.97
C ALA A 17 -13.41 -7.50 5.81
N TYR A 18 -13.10 -7.29 7.10
CA TYR A 18 -13.97 -6.58 8.03
C TYR A 18 -13.93 -5.06 7.81
N PHE A 19 -12.75 -4.48 7.64
CA PHE A 19 -12.56 -3.02 7.50
C PHE A 19 -12.68 -2.52 6.05
N TYR A 20 -13.59 -3.13 5.28
CA TYR A 20 -13.90 -2.71 3.93
C TYR A 20 -14.39 -1.26 3.89
N GLN A 21 -13.83 -0.45 2.99
CA GLN A 21 -14.07 0.99 2.93
C GLN A 21 -15.03 1.44 1.82
N ALA A 22 -15.81 0.50 1.26
CA ALA A 22 -16.80 0.81 0.22
C ALA A 22 -16.20 1.44 -1.06
N GLY A 23 -17.08 2.05 -1.85
CA GLY A 23 -16.78 2.64 -3.15
C GLY A 23 -16.10 4.00 -3.09
N GLY A 24 -15.80 4.51 -4.26
CA GLY A 24 -15.15 5.79 -4.52
C GLY A 24 -14.79 5.85 -6.00
N TRP A 25 -14.39 7.01 -6.53
CA TRP A 25 -14.18 7.14 -7.98
C TRP A 25 -13.18 6.11 -8.54
N ASN A 26 -12.09 5.90 -7.81
CA ASN A 26 -11.03 4.98 -8.20
C ASN A 26 -11.51 3.50 -8.19
N GLN A 27 -12.25 3.12 -7.16
CA GLN A 27 -12.81 1.78 -6.95
C GLN A 27 -13.88 1.50 -8.01
N ASN A 28 -14.77 2.47 -8.21
CA ASN A 28 -15.89 2.38 -9.14
C ASN A 28 -15.39 2.29 -10.58
N SER A 29 -14.33 3.01 -10.96
CA SER A 29 -13.70 2.89 -12.28
C SER A 29 -13.29 1.45 -12.59
N ARG A 30 -12.59 0.80 -11.65
CA ARG A 30 -12.15 -0.60 -11.82
C ARG A 30 -13.32 -1.57 -11.78
N PHE A 31 -14.30 -1.32 -10.91
CA PHE A 31 -15.45 -2.21 -10.76
C PHE A 31 -16.43 -2.08 -11.93
N ASN A 32 -16.53 -0.91 -12.55
CA ASN A 32 -17.26 -0.71 -13.80
C ASN A 32 -16.67 -1.58 -14.93
N LEU A 33 -15.34 -1.71 -15.02
CA LEU A 33 -14.70 -2.63 -15.96
C LEU A 33 -15.06 -4.10 -15.67
N VAL A 34 -15.11 -4.49 -14.39
CA VAL A 34 -15.58 -5.84 -13.99
C VAL A 34 -17.03 -6.06 -14.43
N ARG A 35 -17.91 -5.07 -14.20
CA ARG A 35 -19.32 -5.13 -14.62
C ARG A 35 -19.46 -5.21 -16.14
N ALA A 36 -18.76 -4.37 -16.89
CA ALA A 36 -18.77 -4.40 -18.36
C ALA A 36 -18.37 -5.77 -18.93
N ILE A 37 -17.33 -6.39 -18.37
CA ILE A 37 -16.88 -7.71 -18.83
C ILE A 37 -17.90 -8.79 -18.46
N THR A 38 -18.41 -8.77 -17.22
CA THR A 38 -19.28 -9.84 -16.72
C THR A 38 -20.73 -9.71 -17.24
N ASN A 39 -21.23 -8.50 -17.42
CA ASN A 39 -22.61 -8.22 -17.86
C ASN A 39 -22.69 -8.16 -19.38
N ASP A 40 -21.77 -7.45 -20.02
CA ASP A 40 -21.91 -7.00 -21.41
C ASP A 40 -20.87 -7.63 -22.35
N ARG A 41 -19.92 -8.41 -21.80
CA ARG A 41 -18.77 -8.96 -22.52
C ARG A 41 -17.97 -7.88 -23.26
N SER A 42 -17.86 -6.70 -22.66
CA SER A 42 -17.21 -5.52 -23.24
C SER A 42 -16.15 -4.94 -22.29
N LEU A 43 -15.23 -4.16 -22.86
CA LEU A 43 -14.32 -3.31 -22.10
C LEU A 43 -14.83 -1.86 -21.98
N GLN A 44 -15.89 -1.53 -22.72
CA GLN A 44 -16.57 -0.24 -22.66
C GLN A 44 -17.45 -0.19 -21.41
N VAL A 45 -17.31 0.85 -20.60
CA VAL A 45 -18.04 1.02 -19.34
C VAL A 45 -19.21 1.99 -19.46
N ASP A 46 -19.70 2.22 -20.67
CA ASP A 46 -20.77 3.19 -20.96
C ASP A 46 -22.00 3.04 -20.06
N PRO A 47 -22.54 1.84 -19.79
CA PRO A 47 -23.71 1.71 -18.92
C PRO A 47 -23.46 2.14 -17.47
N TYR A 48 -22.19 2.18 -17.06
CA TYR A 48 -21.77 2.38 -15.67
C TYR A 48 -21.02 3.70 -15.44
N HIS A 49 -20.79 4.48 -16.49
CA HIS A 49 -19.89 5.64 -16.53
C HIS A 49 -20.23 6.72 -15.49
N ARG A 50 -21.50 6.82 -15.06
CA ARG A 50 -21.98 7.81 -14.09
C ARG A 50 -21.56 7.52 -12.64
N SER A 51 -21.03 6.34 -12.34
CA SER A 51 -20.62 5.97 -10.99
C SER A 51 -19.27 6.57 -10.57
N THR A 52 -18.54 7.23 -11.50
CA THR A 52 -17.19 7.75 -11.25
C THR A 52 -16.83 8.91 -12.18
N GLY A 53 -15.91 9.77 -11.74
CA GLY A 53 -15.19 10.71 -12.61
C GLY A 53 -13.86 10.18 -13.15
N ASP A 54 -13.35 9.08 -12.59
CA ASP A 54 -12.08 8.45 -12.96
C ASP A 54 -12.26 7.54 -14.19
N GLN A 55 -12.27 8.11 -15.39
CA GLN A 55 -12.52 7.37 -16.63
C GLN A 55 -11.84 8.03 -17.84
N ALA A 56 -11.56 7.22 -18.85
CA ALA A 56 -11.06 7.68 -20.14
C ALA A 56 -12.20 7.72 -21.15
N LEU A 57 -12.26 8.77 -21.97
CA LEU A 57 -13.17 8.88 -23.11
C LEU A 57 -12.36 8.71 -24.40
N PHE A 58 -12.67 7.69 -25.19
CA PHE A 58 -12.01 7.40 -26.45
C PHE A 58 -13.04 6.93 -27.48
N ASP A 59 -13.04 7.57 -28.65
CA ASP A 59 -13.97 7.28 -29.75
C ASP A 59 -15.45 7.26 -29.33
N GLY A 60 -15.87 8.23 -28.50
CA GLY A 60 -17.24 8.33 -28.00
C GLY A 60 -17.61 7.35 -26.88
N HIS A 61 -16.70 6.46 -26.48
CA HIS A 61 -16.93 5.44 -25.46
C HIS A 61 -16.10 5.68 -24.18
N TYR A 62 -16.66 5.33 -23.04
CA TYR A 62 -16.02 5.40 -21.74
C TYR A 62 -15.28 4.10 -21.40
N TYR A 63 -14.12 4.24 -20.80
CA TYR A 63 -13.27 3.13 -20.34
C TYR A 63 -12.75 3.41 -18.92
N SER A 64 -12.39 2.35 -18.20
CA SER A 64 -11.59 2.54 -16.98
C SER A 64 -10.22 3.11 -17.35
N ASP A 65 -9.81 4.18 -16.68
CA ASP A 65 -8.49 4.81 -16.82
C ASP A 65 -7.41 4.13 -15.94
N LYS A 66 -7.75 3.02 -15.28
CA LYS A 66 -6.86 2.31 -14.36
C LYS A 66 -6.26 1.08 -15.03
N ALA A 67 -5.09 0.67 -14.55
CA ALA A 67 -4.48 -0.59 -14.97
C ALA A 67 -5.45 -1.78 -14.75
N PRO A 68 -5.65 -2.66 -15.75
CA PRO A 68 -6.72 -3.65 -15.73
C PRO A 68 -6.46 -4.84 -14.81
N GLY A 69 -5.21 -5.04 -14.35
CA GLY A 69 -4.78 -6.25 -13.65
C GLY A 69 -5.64 -6.61 -12.43
N LEU A 70 -6.01 -5.62 -11.61
CA LEU A 70 -6.89 -5.87 -10.46
C LEU A 70 -8.32 -6.25 -10.88
N SER A 71 -8.89 -5.55 -11.86
CA SER A 71 -10.22 -5.85 -12.39
C SER A 71 -10.27 -7.26 -12.97
N PHE A 72 -9.24 -7.66 -13.72
CA PHE A 72 -9.15 -9.02 -14.28
C PHE A 72 -9.02 -10.08 -13.19
N ALA A 73 -8.21 -9.85 -12.16
CA ALA A 73 -8.08 -10.76 -11.02
C ALA A 73 -9.41 -10.97 -10.27
N ALA A 74 -10.32 -9.99 -10.29
CA ALA A 74 -11.62 -10.08 -9.65
C ALA A 74 -12.68 -10.82 -10.47
N LEU A 75 -12.49 -11.02 -11.78
CA LEU A 75 -13.50 -11.63 -12.66
C LEU A 75 -13.98 -13.00 -12.17
N PRO A 76 -13.12 -13.95 -11.75
CA PRO A 76 -13.58 -15.28 -11.36
C PRO A 76 -14.53 -15.23 -10.15
N ILE A 77 -14.15 -14.48 -9.11
CA ILE A 77 -14.97 -14.40 -7.88
C ILE A 77 -16.28 -13.66 -8.14
N VAL A 78 -16.25 -12.57 -8.91
CA VAL A 78 -17.47 -11.79 -9.20
C VAL A 78 -18.42 -12.57 -10.11
N ALA A 79 -17.91 -13.27 -11.13
CA ALA A 79 -18.73 -14.10 -12.00
C ALA A 79 -19.44 -15.23 -11.23
N ILE A 80 -18.70 -15.96 -10.38
CA ILE A 80 -19.26 -17.02 -9.54
C ILE A 80 -20.30 -16.43 -8.57
N ALA A 81 -19.96 -15.35 -7.88
CA ALA A 81 -20.85 -14.72 -6.91
C ALA A 81 -22.14 -14.19 -7.54
N ARG A 82 -22.06 -13.64 -8.76
CA ARG A 82 -23.22 -13.16 -9.51
C ARG A 82 -24.15 -14.32 -9.90
N VAL A 83 -23.61 -15.45 -10.36
CA VAL A 83 -24.40 -16.66 -10.64
C VAL A 83 -25.09 -17.17 -9.37
N VAL A 84 -24.36 -17.24 -8.25
CA VAL A 84 -24.91 -17.69 -6.97
C VAL A 84 -26.01 -16.74 -6.46
N LEU A 85 -25.81 -15.43 -6.57
CA LEU A 85 -26.78 -14.42 -6.17
C LEU A 85 -28.07 -14.54 -6.99
N HIS A 86 -27.94 -14.66 -8.32
CA HIS A 86 -29.07 -14.82 -9.21
C HIS A 86 -29.84 -16.13 -8.94
N ALA A 87 -29.13 -17.24 -8.71
CA ALA A 87 -29.74 -18.53 -8.36
C ALA A 87 -30.53 -18.49 -7.04
N ARG A 88 -30.21 -17.53 -6.15
CA ARG A 88 -30.94 -17.28 -4.91
C ARG A 88 -32.05 -16.23 -5.05
N GLY A 89 -32.35 -15.80 -6.27
CA GLY A 89 -33.36 -14.77 -6.57
C GLY A 89 -32.90 -13.34 -6.29
N GLY A 90 -31.61 -13.12 -6.02
CA GLY A 90 -31.04 -11.78 -5.82
C GLY A 90 -30.68 -11.09 -7.13
N ASP A 91 -30.66 -9.76 -7.09
CA ASP A 91 -30.24 -8.91 -8.21
C ASP A 91 -28.81 -8.37 -7.99
N ALA A 92 -27.90 -8.74 -8.89
CA ALA A 92 -26.51 -8.30 -8.87
C ALA A 92 -26.32 -6.81 -9.16
N GLU A 93 -27.28 -6.18 -9.85
CA GLU A 93 -27.23 -4.76 -10.20
C GLU A 93 -28.01 -3.88 -9.22
N SER A 94 -28.66 -4.48 -8.23
CA SER A 94 -29.18 -3.76 -7.08
C SER A 94 -28.05 -3.12 -6.26
N TYR A 95 -28.38 -2.14 -5.44
CA TYR A 95 -27.42 -1.50 -4.54
C TYR A 95 -26.70 -2.53 -3.64
N GLU A 96 -27.45 -3.46 -3.06
CA GLU A 96 -26.90 -4.52 -2.20
C GLU A 96 -26.05 -5.52 -2.99
N GLY A 97 -26.48 -5.88 -4.20
CA GLY A 97 -25.73 -6.74 -5.12
C GLY A 97 -24.37 -6.15 -5.47
N ILE A 98 -24.33 -4.87 -5.88
CA ILE A 98 -23.10 -4.16 -6.21
C ILE A 98 -22.18 -4.05 -4.97
N ALA A 99 -22.76 -3.74 -3.80
CA ALA A 99 -22.00 -3.68 -2.55
C ALA A 99 -21.36 -5.03 -2.21
N LEU A 100 -22.12 -6.13 -2.30
CA LEU A 100 -21.62 -7.47 -2.06
C LEU A 100 -20.53 -7.87 -3.06
N LEU A 101 -20.77 -7.67 -4.35
CA LEU A 101 -19.82 -8.08 -5.40
C LEU A 101 -18.53 -7.26 -5.34
N SER A 102 -18.61 -5.96 -5.06
CA SER A 102 -17.42 -5.11 -4.89
C SER A 102 -16.66 -5.41 -3.60
N TRP A 103 -17.37 -5.77 -2.52
CA TRP A 103 -16.75 -6.30 -1.30
C TRP A 103 -16.00 -7.61 -1.60
N LEU A 104 -16.65 -8.59 -2.21
CA LEU A 104 -16.03 -9.87 -2.61
C LEU A 104 -14.82 -9.66 -3.52
N ALA A 105 -14.95 -8.78 -4.53
CA ALA A 105 -13.85 -8.41 -5.40
C ALA A 105 -12.65 -7.90 -4.59
N THR A 106 -12.88 -7.01 -3.62
CA THR A 106 -11.85 -6.45 -2.75
C THR A 106 -11.19 -7.51 -1.87
N VAL A 107 -11.99 -8.31 -1.17
CA VAL A 107 -11.51 -9.33 -0.23
C VAL A 107 -10.69 -10.40 -0.95
N PHE A 108 -11.18 -10.91 -2.07
CA PHE A 108 -10.53 -12.02 -2.79
C PHE A 108 -9.40 -11.58 -3.74
N THR A 109 -9.18 -10.27 -3.89
CA THR A 109 -8.01 -9.75 -4.64
C THR A 109 -7.07 -9.00 -3.71
N ALA A 110 -7.30 -7.70 -3.47
CA ALA A 110 -6.44 -6.85 -2.65
C ALA A 110 -6.21 -7.45 -1.25
N GLY A 111 -7.27 -7.89 -0.57
CA GLY A 111 -7.17 -8.47 0.77
C GLY A 111 -6.40 -9.80 0.79
N LEU A 112 -6.86 -10.77 0.02
CA LEU A 112 -6.28 -12.12 -0.05
C LEU A 112 -4.80 -12.08 -0.46
N PHE A 113 -4.47 -11.35 -1.52
CA PHE A 113 -3.11 -11.29 -2.03
C PHE A 113 -2.18 -10.59 -1.03
N THR A 114 -2.65 -9.55 -0.35
CA THR A 114 -1.86 -8.86 0.69
C THR A 114 -1.61 -9.78 1.90
N ALA A 115 -2.61 -10.53 2.35
CA ALA A 115 -2.46 -11.48 3.44
C ALA A 115 -1.46 -12.61 3.07
N LEU A 116 -1.55 -13.13 1.85
CA LEU A 116 -0.59 -14.11 1.32
C LEU A 116 0.83 -13.52 1.18
N ALA A 117 0.94 -12.26 0.78
CA ALA A 117 2.21 -11.55 0.69
C ALA A 117 2.86 -11.38 2.06
N ALA A 118 2.09 -11.07 3.11
CA ALA A 118 2.62 -11.00 4.47
C ALA A 118 3.15 -12.35 4.97
N VAL A 119 2.47 -13.46 4.68
CA VAL A 119 2.97 -14.81 4.99
C VAL A 119 4.23 -15.13 4.17
N THR A 120 4.28 -14.70 2.91
CA THR A 120 5.46 -14.87 2.05
C THR A 120 6.64 -14.07 2.58
N LEU A 121 6.43 -12.83 3.00
CA LEU A 121 7.43 -11.99 3.64
C LEU A 121 7.94 -12.60 4.94
N PHE A 122 7.04 -13.13 5.77
CA PHE A 122 7.41 -13.88 6.98
C PHE A 122 8.35 -15.05 6.64
N ASN A 123 8.02 -15.85 5.62
CA ASN A 123 8.87 -16.96 5.19
C ASN A 123 10.22 -16.48 4.65
N LEU A 124 10.21 -15.41 3.86
CA LEU A 124 11.42 -14.84 3.29
C LEU A 124 12.37 -14.32 4.38
N CYS A 125 11.84 -13.67 5.42
CA CYS A 125 12.66 -13.27 6.57
C CYS A 125 13.30 -14.47 7.27
N LEU A 126 12.57 -15.58 7.44
CA LEU A 126 13.15 -16.82 8.00
C LEU A 126 14.21 -17.43 7.08
N GLU A 127 13.99 -17.42 5.76
CA GLU A 127 14.96 -17.88 4.75
C GLU A 127 16.24 -17.01 4.75
N LEU A 128 16.14 -15.76 5.19
CA LEU A 128 17.26 -14.82 5.36
C LEU A 128 17.85 -14.85 6.78
N ASP A 129 17.69 -15.96 7.51
CA ASP A 129 18.24 -16.21 8.85
C ASP A 129 17.72 -15.25 9.95
N ALA A 130 16.58 -14.59 9.75
CA ALA A 130 15.94 -13.79 10.80
C ALA A 130 15.34 -14.68 11.91
N THR A 131 15.24 -14.15 13.13
CA THR A 131 14.52 -14.83 14.21
C THR A 131 13.02 -14.90 13.91
N PRO A 132 12.28 -15.91 14.43
CA PRO A 132 10.84 -15.99 14.24
C PRO A 132 10.06 -14.75 14.69
N SER A 133 10.49 -14.14 15.80
CA SER A 133 9.89 -12.89 16.29
C SER A 133 10.19 -11.71 15.37
N GLY A 134 11.41 -11.62 14.83
CA GLY A 134 11.77 -10.57 13.86
C GLY A 134 11.02 -10.71 12.55
N ALA A 135 10.87 -11.93 12.04
CA ALA A 135 10.07 -12.22 10.85
C ALA A 135 8.58 -11.88 11.06
N LEU A 136 8.03 -12.23 12.23
CA LEU A 136 6.65 -11.92 12.59
C LEU A 136 6.44 -10.40 12.71
N PHE A 137 7.37 -9.71 13.37
CA PHE A 137 7.36 -8.25 13.48
C PHE A 137 7.34 -7.60 12.10
N ALA A 138 8.25 -7.99 11.20
CA ALA A 138 8.29 -7.46 9.83
C ALA A 138 6.98 -7.68 9.07
N ALA A 139 6.39 -8.88 9.14
CA ALA A 139 5.15 -9.20 8.45
C ALA A 139 3.94 -8.44 9.02
N LEU A 140 3.85 -8.27 10.35
CA LEU A 140 2.80 -7.49 11.00
C LEU A 140 2.96 -6.00 10.71
N THR A 141 4.19 -5.48 10.73
CA THR A 141 4.47 -4.08 10.36
C THR A 141 4.01 -3.83 8.94
N PHE A 142 4.39 -4.68 7.98
CA PHE A 142 3.92 -4.61 6.60
C PHE A 142 2.38 -4.59 6.53
N GLY A 143 1.71 -5.56 7.15
CA GLY A 143 0.28 -5.76 6.98
C GLY A 143 -0.65 -4.81 7.76
N LEU A 144 -0.20 -4.25 8.88
CA LEU A 144 -1.03 -3.46 9.81
C LEU A 144 -0.48 -2.06 10.11
N ALA A 145 0.83 -1.85 10.04
CA ALA A 145 1.47 -0.61 10.48
C ALA A 145 2.00 0.25 9.32
N THR A 146 1.46 0.04 8.10
CA THR A 146 1.76 0.84 6.92
C THR A 146 0.47 1.18 6.16
N PRO A 147 0.50 2.08 5.15
CA PRO A 147 -0.61 2.27 4.25
C PRO A 147 -1.08 1.01 3.52
N MET A 148 -0.34 -0.11 3.59
CA MET A 148 -0.80 -1.39 3.06
C MET A 148 -2.14 -1.82 3.66
N TRP A 149 -2.38 -1.54 4.95
CA TRP A 149 -3.64 -1.90 5.61
C TRP A 149 -4.87 -1.25 4.93
N PRO A 150 -4.98 0.09 4.85
CA PRO A 150 -6.13 0.70 4.20
C PRO A 150 -6.19 0.41 2.69
N LEU A 151 -5.03 0.23 2.03
CA LEU A 151 -4.99 -0.10 0.60
C LEU A 151 -5.49 -1.53 0.31
N ALA A 152 -5.31 -2.46 1.25
CA ALA A 152 -5.79 -3.84 1.13
C ALA A 152 -7.31 -3.97 1.36
N THR A 153 -7.95 -2.95 1.95
CA THR A 153 -9.40 -2.91 2.18
C THR A 153 -10.18 -2.13 1.11
N LEU A 154 -9.49 -1.73 0.04
CA LEU A 154 -10.02 -0.95 -1.07
C LEU A 154 -9.80 -1.67 -2.41
N PHE A 155 -10.77 -1.56 -3.32
CA PHE A 155 -10.65 -2.11 -4.68
C PHE A 155 -9.75 -1.24 -5.59
N ILE A 156 -8.49 -1.08 -5.20
CA ILE A 156 -7.48 -0.29 -5.90
C ILE A 156 -6.18 -1.08 -6.07
N GLY A 157 -5.45 -0.81 -7.15
CA GLY A 157 -4.35 -1.68 -7.60
C GLY A 157 -3.11 -1.71 -6.70
N HIS A 158 -2.96 -0.80 -5.73
CA HIS A 158 -1.72 -0.62 -4.98
C HIS A 158 -1.33 -1.85 -4.16
N ALA A 159 -2.22 -2.35 -3.30
CA ALA A 159 -1.95 -3.48 -2.43
C ALA A 159 -1.75 -4.78 -3.23
N PHE A 160 -2.57 -4.97 -4.26
CA PHE A 160 -2.44 -6.11 -5.18
C PHE A 160 -1.10 -6.12 -5.91
N SER A 161 -0.67 -4.99 -6.49
CA SER A 161 0.64 -4.88 -7.15
C SER A 161 1.80 -5.07 -6.17
N ALA A 162 1.70 -4.54 -4.95
CA ALA A 162 2.71 -4.75 -3.92
C ALA A 162 2.83 -6.23 -3.52
N ALA A 163 1.71 -6.94 -3.39
CA ALA A 163 1.70 -8.37 -3.15
C ALA A 163 2.39 -9.15 -4.28
N CYS A 164 2.06 -8.84 -5.53
CA CYS A 164 2.74 -9.40 -6.71
C CYS A 164 4.25 -9.16 -6.68
N LEU A 165 4.70 -7.97 -6.27
CA LEU A 165 6.12 -7.65 -6.14
C LEU A 165 6.80 -8.49 -5.04
N VAL A 166 6.15 -8.68 -3.89
CA VAL A 166 6.66 -9.56 -2.81
C VAL A 166 6.78 -11.00 -3.30
N PHE A 167 5.79 -11.50 -4.04
CA PHE A 167 5.84 -12.85 -4.62
C PHE A 167 6.98 -12.98 -5.64
N ALA A 168 7.12 -12.01 -6.54
CA ALA A 168 8.18 -11.99 -7.54
C ALA A 168 9.57 -11.93 -6.88
N PHE A 169 9.74 -11.11 -5.85
CA PHE A 169 10.99 -11.02 -5.10
C PHE A 169 11.32 -12.34 -4.39
N ALA A 170 10.34 -12.95 -3.71
CA ALA A 170 10.54 -14.26 -3.05
C ALA A 170 10.84 -15.39 -4.06
N ALA A 171 10.24 -15.35 -5.25
CA ALA A 171 10.58 -16.28 -6.33
C ALA A 171 12.02 -16.05 -6.83
N ALA A 172 12.41 -14.80 -7.06
CA ALA A 172 13.73 -14.43 -7.52
C ALA A 172 14.85 -14.83 -6.53
N THR A 173 14.64 -14.64 -5.22
CA THR A 173 15.61 -15.05 -4.20
C THR A 173 15.82 -16.57 -4.20
N ARG A 174 14.75 -17.35 -4.35
CA ARG A 174 14.83 -18.81 -4.40
C ARG A 174 15.46 -19.34 -5.69
N ILE A 175 15.20 -18.69 -6.83
CA ILE A 175 15.87 -19.01 -8.10
C ILE A 175 17.36 -18.69 -8.00
N GLY A 176 17.74 -17.53 -7.46
CA GLY A 176 19.14 -17.14 -7.30
C GLY A 176 19.95 -18.10 -6.41
N VAL A 177 19.31 -18.68 -5.39
CA VAL A 177 19.91 -19.71 -4.53
C VAL A 177 19.98 -21.08 -5.23
N GLY A 178 19.06 -21.38 -6.16
CA GLY A 178 19.04 -22.63 -6.93
C GLY A 178 19.92 -22.65 -8.18
N GLY A 179 20.20 -21.48 -8.78
CA GLY A 179 20.98 -21.34 -10.03
C GLY A 179 22.45 -20.99 -9.84
N GLY A 180 22.84 -20.50 -8.66
CA GLY A 180 24.24 -20.36 -8.28
C GLY A 180 24.73 -21.66 -7.67
N GLY A 181 25.66 -22.34 -8.36
CA GLY A 181 26.34 -23.52 -7.83
C GLY A 181 26.63 -23.36 -6.35
N SER A 182 26.23 -24.36 -5.57
CA SER A 182 26.50 -24.50 -4.15
C SER A 182 27.87 -23.94 -3.79
N LEU A 183 27.91 -22.73 -3.23
CA LEU A 183 29.08 -22.30 -2.48
C LEU A 183 29.21 -23.31 -1.33
N PRO A 184 30.30 -24.10 -1.28
CA PRO A 184 30.40 -25.21 -0.35
C PRO A 184 30.22 -24.69 1.09
N ALA A 185 29.53 -25.48 1.91
CA ALA A 185 29.20 -25.21 3.31
C ALA A 185 30.42 -24.80 4.18
N SER A 186 31.64 -24.98 3.68
CA SER A 186 32.90 -24.51 4.26
C SER A 186 33.00 -22.98 4.40
N ALA A 187 32.30 -22.18 3.59
CA ALA A 187 32.31 -20.71 3.74
C ALA A 187 31.41 -20.23 4.90
N ARG A 188 30.31 -20.95 5.17
CA ARG A 188 29.34 -20.59 6.22
C ARG A 188 29.86 -20.93 7.62
N LEU A 189 30.65 -22.00 7.73
CA LEU A 189 31.32 -22.40 8.98
C LEU A 189 32.52 -21.51 9.35
N ARG A 190 33.13 -20.78 8.40
CA ARG A 190 34.26 -19.89 8.68
C ARG A 190 33.86 -18.56 9.34
N ARG A 191 32.59 -18.15 9.23
CA ARG A 191 32.05 -16.98 9.94
C ARG A 191 31.65 -17.26 11.39
N GLN A 192 31.32 -18.52 11.73
CA GLN A 192 30.90 -18.91 13.08
C GLN A 192 32.05 -19.38 13.98
N ARG A 193 33.23 -19.68 13.41
CA ARG A 193 34.40 -20.17 14.15
C ARG A 193 35.48 -19.13 14.44
N ALA A 194 35.25 -17.85 14.21
CA ALA A 194 36.19 -16.84 14.68
C ALA A 194 36.08 -16.76 16.22
N PRO A 195 37.11 -17.19 16.99
CA PRO A 195 37.06 -17.04 18.44
C PRO A 195 37.09 -15.55 18.79
N PRO A 196 36.48 -15.15 19.92
CA PRO A 196 36.65 -13.79 20.42
C PRO A 196 38.14 -13.54 20.62
N ARG A 197 38.68 -12.49 19.97
CA ARG A 197 40.03 -12.01 20.30
C ARG A 197 40.00 -11.61 21.77
N HIS A 198 40.64 -12.41 22.62
CA HIS A 198 40.93 -12.03 23.98
C HIS A 198 41.62 -10.67 23.96
N ALA A 199 40.97 -9.68 24.59
CA ALA A 199 41.61 -8.41 24.90
C ALA A 199 42.73 -8.73 25.89
N GLU A 200 43.96 -8.78 25.39
CA GLU A 200 45.15 -8.80 26.21
C GLU A 200 45.14 -7.56 27.11
N THR A 201 44.91 -7.81 28.39
CA THR A 201 45.19 -6.92 29.49
C THR A 201 46.68 -6.61 29.50
N SER A 202 47.10 -5.51 28.88
CA SER A 202 48.44 -4.95 29.08
C SER A 202 48.40 -3.97 30.26
N SER A 203 48.48 -4.54 31.46
CA SER A 203 48.89 -3.84 32.67
C SER A 203 50.41 -3.67 32.67
N ALA A 204 50.90 -2.52 32.21
CA ALA A 204 52.31 -2.14 32.36
C ALA A 204 52.47 -0.65 32.68
N ARG A 205 52.36 -0.35 33.97
CA ARG A 205 53.36 0.38 34.78
C ARG A 205 53.81 1.79 34.32
N ARG A 206 53.25 2.79 35.03
CA ARG A 206 53.89 3.98 35.65
C ARG A 206 54.97 4.74 34.87
N ARG A 207 54.76 6.07 34.74
CA ARG A 207 55.52 7.08 35.52
C ARG A 207 54.84 8.46 35.48
N ARG A 208 54.80 9.08 36.67
CA ARG A 208 54.45 10.46 36.97
C ARG A 208 55.37 11.44 36.25
N ALA A 209 54.82 12.56 35.80
CA ALA A 209 55.45 13.88 35.95
C ALA A 209 54.35 14.95 36.06
N THR A 210 54.54 15.85 37.02
CA THR A 210 53.58 16.84 37.52
C THR A 210 54.03 18.26 37.15
N LYS A 211 53.05 19.11 36.79
CA LYS A 211 52.93 20.58 36.98
C LYS A 211 53.80 21.53 36.11
N PRO A 212 53.50 22.86 36.03
CA PRO A 212 52.27 23.62 36.36
C PRO A 212 51.83 24.72 35.34
N VAL A 213 50.57 25.18 35.50
CA VAL A 213 49.99 26.55 35.49
C VAL A 213 50.72 27.71 34.76
N LEU A 214 50.01 28.40 33.85
CA LEU A 214 49.86 29.87 33.88
C LEU A 214 48.65 30.35 33.05
N ALA A 215 47.98 31.35 33.62
CA ALA A 215 46.70 31.94 33.23
C ALA A 215 46.87 33.16 32.33
N SER A 216 45.73 33.83 32.05
CA SER A 216 45.54 35.17 31.44
C SER A 216 45.29 35.13 29.92
N SER A 217 44.39 35.88 29.29
CA SER A 217 43.27 36.78 29.64
C SER A 217 42.78 37.37 28.30
N SER A 218 41.54 37.85 28.23
CA SER A 218 41.02 38.84 27.25
C SER A 218 40.85 38.34 25.80
N ALA A 219 39.90 38.77 24.97
CA ALA A 219 38.86 39.78 25.04
C ALA A 219 37.78 39.42 24.00
N LEU A 220 36.53 39.78 24.28
CA LEU A 220 35.49 39.98 23.25
C LEU A 220 35.84 41.23 22.42
N PRO A 221 35.37 41.33 21.17
CA PRO A 221 34.32 42.32 20.93
C PRO A 221 33.20 41.85 19.99
N ARG A 222 32.00 42.40 20.27
CA ARG A 222 30.82 42.44 19.40
C ARG A 222 31.02 43.48 18.28
N ALA A 223 30.71 43.09 17.05
CA ALA A 223 30.16 43.93 15.98
C ALA A 223 29.45 42.96 15.01
N GLY A 224 28.17 43.07 14.65
CA GLY A 224 27.38 44.26 14.44
C GLY A 224 27.35 44.61 12.95
N LEU A 225 26.71 43.78 12.10
CA LEU A 225 26.35 44.18 10.74
C LEU A 225 25.05 43.50 10.30
N ARG A 226 24.02 44.34 10.21
CA ARG A 226 22.75 44.10 9.52
C ARG A 226 23.04 44.01 8.03
N SER A 227 22.41 43.07 7.32
CA SER A 227 22.00 43.33 5.94
C SER A 227 20.58 42.80 5.71
N ARG A 228 19.73 43.71 5.26
CA ARG A 228 18.38 43.46 4.77
C ARG A 228 18.49 42.85 3.37
N SER A 229 17.72 41.82 3.09
CA SER A 229 17.33 41.45 1.73
C SER A 229 15.86 41.09 1.73
N SER A 230 15.08 42.06 1.25
CA SER A 230 13.67 42.02 0.87
C SER A 230 13.34 40.91 -0.13
N ARG A 231 12.32 40.10 0.16
CA ARG A 231 11.48 39.44 -0.85
C ARG A 231 10.01 39.53 -0.45
N LEU A 232 9.21 39.80 -1.47
CA LEU A 232 7.86 40.37 -1.50
C LEU A 232 6.76 39.46 -0.92
N PRO A 233 5.61 40.02 -0.49
CA PRO A 233 4.47 39.24 -0.01
C PRO A 233 3.65 38.64 -1.16
N PHE A 234 3.30 37.37 -1.00
CA PHE A 234 2.32 36.63 -1.79
C PHE A 234 0.94 37.30 -1.69
N ARG A 235 0.33 37.66 -2.84
CA ARG A 235 -1.09 38.04 -2.96
C ARG A 235 -1.88 36.84 -3.51
N PRO A 236 -2.97 36.37 -2.87
CA PRO A 236 -3.92 35.50 -3.52
C PRO A 236 -4.93 36.33 -4.32
N LEU A 237 -5.07 36.02 -5.61
CA LEU A 237 -6.12 36.55 -6.48
C LEU A 237 -7.44 35.81 -6.18
N CYS A 238 -8.39 36.53 -5.59
CA CYS A 238 -9.80 36.17 -5.58
C CYS A 238 -10.34 36.22 -7.01
N SER A 239 -10.74 35.08 -7.57
CA SER A 239 -11.64 35.03 -8.72
C SER A 239 -13.08 34.91 -8.23
N ARG A 240 -13.83 36.01 -8.34
CA ARG A 240 -15.29 36.07 -8.25
C ARG A 240 -15.88 35.23 -9.39
N SER A 241 -16.60 34.15 -9.07
CA SER A 241 -17.56 33.55 -9.99
C SER A 241 -18.93 34.16 -9.73
N THR A 242 -19.35 35.02 -10.65
CA THR A 242 -20.70 35.54 -10.83
C THR A 242 -21.72 34.41 -10.93
N GLN A 243 -22.74 34.42 -10.07
CA GLN A 243 -23.96 33.65 -10.29
C GLN A 243 -24.85 34.35 -11.32
N PRO A 244 -25.50 33.62 -12.24
CA PRO A 244 -26.57 34.19 -13.06
C PRO A 244 -27.87 34.26 -12.27
N SER A 245 -28.42 35.46 -12.24
CA SER A 245 -29.75 35.84 -11.75
C SER A 245 -30.88 35.15 -12.52
N THR A 246 -31.79 34.49 -11.80
CA THR A 246 -33.11 34.07 -12.29
C THR A 246 -34.04 35.28 -12.49
N PRO A 247 -34.71 35.46 -13.64
CA PRO A 247 -35.77 36.45 -13.77
C PRO A 247 -37.08 35.90 -13.17
N GLY A 248 -37.78 36.78 -12.45
CA GLY A 248 -39.02 36.48 -11.75
C GLY A 248 -40.20 36.14 -12.66
N ARG A 249 -41.15 35.40 -12.08
CA ARG A 249 -42.54 35.32 -12.55
C ARG A 249 -43.44 35.79 -11.42
N SER A 250 -43.99 36.99 -11.59
CA SER A 250 -45.13 37.49 -10.84
C SER A 250 -46.40 37.35 -11.69
N GLY A 251 -47.50 36.98 -11.03
CA GLY A 251 -48.86 37.37 -11.41
C GLY A 251 -49.73 36.35 -12.14
N GLY A 252 -50.91 36.05 -11.57
CA GLY A 252 -52.13 35.87 -12.37
C GLY A 252 -53.07 34.72 -12.04
N SER A 253 -53.84 34.87 -10.96
CA SER A 253 -55.30 34.66 -10.81
C SER A 253 -56.12 33.76 -11.79
N ALA A 254 -57.02 32.98 -11.17
CA ALA A 254 -58.39 32.61 -11.58
C ALA A 254 -58.61 31.67 -12.78
N ARG A 255 -59.04 30.43 -12.48
CA ARG A 255 -60.40 29.92 -12.70
C ARG A 255 -60.59 28.57 -12.01
#